data_AF-A0A4Y8JL53-F1
#
_entry.id   AF-A0A4Y8JL53-F1
#
_cell.length_a   1.000
_cell.length_b   1.000
_cell.length_c   1.000
_cell.angle_alpha   90.00
_cell.angle_beta   90.00
_cell.angle_gamma   90.00
#
_symmetry.space_group_name_H-M   'P 1'
#
loop_
_entity.id
_entity.type
_entity.pdbx_description
1 polymer ?
#
loop_
_entity_poly.entity_id
_entity_poly.type
_entity_poly.pdbx_seq_one_letter_code
_entity_poly.pdbx_strand_id
1 'polypeptide(L)'
;MADPAFRDDQMNRIREPQVRSINKLCDQLMVEQPGYSVPYIAPHYGASTAVILALSSNPGPQAGGAKGSGMLSRENNDGSAARMGDIYESVGLTDDQIVPWNAYPWHVHETHPNGMPNNLINDGLDALKRVLDLHPNIHSVVAHGGDAHRSVRRFMSRRRFGDYADARGLKAWNTRHTSNRAFILREPEKSIALECVCEVYREAMRHAGLTPLAALNADTLVPLTGPELRAAARAELLPLLPGTVDSETRINEYVHAQPSQRSQRLLIELLLRDLAS
;
A
#
# COMPACT_ATOMS: atom_id res chain seq x y z
N MET A 1 9.58 -15.81 2.35
CA MET A 1 9.86 -15.20 3.66
C MET A 1 11.35 -15.19 3.92
N ALA A 2 11.86 -14.16 4.60
CA ALA A 2 13.30 -13.99 4.82
C ALA A 2 13.89 -15.04 5.77
N ASP A 3 13.16 -15.38 6.84
CA ASP A 3 13.51 -16.46 7.77
C ASP A 3 12.86 -17.79 7.35
N PRO A 4 13.65 -18.84 7.01
CA PRO A 4 13.13 -20.16 6.70
C PRO A 4 12.39 -20.84 7.87
N ALA A 5 12.84 -20.65 9.12
CA ALA A 5 12.19 -21.28 10.27
C ALA A 5 10.80 -20.70 10.49
N PHE A 6 10.68 -19.37 10.40
CA PHE A 6 9.38 -18.70 10.38
C PHE A 6 8.50 -19.19 9.22
N ARG A 7 9.03 -19.28 8.00
CA ARG A 7 8.29 -19.80 6.84
C ARG A 7 7.70 -21.19 7.11
N ASP A 8 8.50 -22.09 7.67
CA ASP A 8 8.11 -23.48 7.88
C ASP A 8 7.06 -23.58 9.01
N ASP A 9 7.19 -22.78 10.08
CA ASP A 9 6.14 -22.62 11.09
C ASP A 9 4.82 -22.15 10.46
N GLN A 10 4.86 -21.09 9.65
CA GLN A 10 3.69 -20.55 8.96
C GLN A 10 3.05 -21.58 8.04
N MET A 11 3.85 -22.36 7.29
CA MET A 11 3.33 -23.39 6.40
C MET A 11 2.62 -24.53 7.17
N ASN A 12 3.16 -24.93 8.32
CA ASN A 12 2.55 -25.97 9.15
C ASN A 12 1.20 -25.54 9.78
N ARG A 13 0.95 -24.23 9.82
CA ARG A 13 -0.20 -23.61 10.48
C ARG A 13 -1.26 -23.06 9.52
N ILE A 14 -1.15 -23.34 8.22
CA ILE A 14 -2.12 -22.83 7.20
C ILE A 14 -3.57 -23.28 7.43
N ARG A 15 -3.80 -24.24 8.34
CA ARG A 15 -5.13 -24.74 8.72
C ARG A 15 -5.60 -24.22 10.09
N GLU A 16 -4.86 -23.32 10.73
CA GLU A 16 -5.28 -22.68 11.98
C GLU A 16 -6.59 -21.90 11.80
N PRO A 17 -7.47 -21.81 12.82
CA PRO A 17 -8.79 -21.20 12.72
C PRO A 17 -8.80 -19.82 12.06
N GLN A 18 -7.80 -18.98 12.34
CA GLN A 18 -7.72 -17.62 11.82
C GLN A 18 -7.57 -17.51 10.30
N VAL A 19 -7.02 -18.53 9.63
CA VAL A 19 -6.81 -18.54 8.16
C VAL A 19 -7.45 -19.74 7.46
N ARG A 20 -8.03 -20.68 8.22
CA ARG A 20 -8.55 -21.96 7.70
C ARG A 20 -9.52 -21.77 6.54
N SER A 21 -10.50 -20.87 6.69
CA SER A 21 -11.57 -20.68 5.70
C SER A 21 -11.03 -20.11 4.38
N ILE A 22 -10.16 -19.10 4.45
CA ILE A 22 -9.56 -18.49 3.25
C ILE A 22 -8.55 -19.43 2.58
N ASN A 23 -7.78 -20.20 3.35
CA ASN A 23 -6.85 -21.17 2.79
C ASN A 23 -7.56 -22.39 2.19
N LYS A 24 -8.74 -22.77 2.72
CA LYS A 24 -9.63 -23.74 2.05
C LYS A 24 -10.15 -23.20 0.72
N LEU A 25 -10.43 -21.90 0.62
CA LEU A 25 -10.79 -21.27 -0.64
C LEU A 25 -9.60 -21.33 -1.63
N CYS A 26 -8.36 -21.11 -1.18
CA CYS A 26 -7.18 -21.29 -2.04
C CYS A 26 -7.12 -22.72 -2.63
N ASP A 27 -7.37 -23.76 -1.83
CA ASP A 27 -7.44 -25.15 -2.33
C ASP A 27 -8.50 -25.29 -3.44
N GLN A 28 -9.70 -24.75 -3.22
CA GLN A 28 -10.80 -24.83 -4.19
C GLN A 28 -10.43 -24.14 -5.49
N LEU A 29 -9.83 -22.95 -5.42
CA LEU A 29 -9.40 -22.20 -6.61
C LEU A 29 -8.31 -22.95 -7.41
N MET A 30 -7.43 -23.69 -6.73
CA MET A 30 -6.44 -24.56 -7.40
C MET A 30 -7.07 -25.78 -8.05
N VAL A 31 -8.13 -26.34 -7.47
CA VAL A 31 -8.91 -27.44 -8.09
C VAL A 31 -9.70 -26.95 -9.31
N GLU A 32 -10.29 -25.75 -9.22
CA GLU A 32 -11.07 -25.13 -10.30
C GLU A 32 -10.20 -24.75 -11.51
N GLN A 33 -8.93 -24.41 -11.27
CA GLN A 33 -7.98 -24.07 -12.34
C GLN A 33 -6.67 -24.88 -12.19
N PRO A 34 -6.67 -26.17 -12.59
CA PRO A 34 -5.51 -27.04 -12.47
C PRO A 34 -4.30 -26.47 -13.22
N GLY A 35 -3.10 -26.69 -12.66
CA GLY A 35 -1.84 -26.21 -13.23
C GLY A 35 -1.43 -24.80 -12.79
N TYR A 36 -2.31 -24.07 -12.10
CA TYR A 36 -1.99 -22.80 -11.46
C TYR A 36 -1.95 -22.96 -9.94
N SER A 37 -1.01 -22.24 -9.30
CA SER A 37 -0.93 -22.17 -7.84
C SER A 37 -1.58 -20.90 -7.32
N VAL A 38 -2.23 -21.00 -6.17
CA VAL A 38 -2.75 -19.86 -5.40
C VAL A 38 -2.01 -19.84 -4.07
N PRO A 39 -1.19 -18.81 -3.77
CA PRO A 39 -0.54 -18.72 -2.47
C PRO A 39 -1.56 -18.66 -1.33
N TYR A 40 -1.27 -19.34 -0.23
CA TYR A 40 -2.07 -19.27 0.99
C TYR A 40 -1.92 -17.92 1.67
N ILE A 41 -2.83 -17.58 2.57
CA ILE A 41 -2.63 -16.51 3.54
C ILE A 41 -1.77 -17.04 4.67
N ALA A 42 -0.68 -16.34 4.99
CA ALA A 42 0.20 -16.71 6.08
C ALA A 42 -0.53 -16.60 7.44
N PRO A 43 -0.42 -17.60 8.34
CA PRO A 43 -1.13 -17.62 9.62
C PRO A 43 -0.85 -16.46 10.58
N HIS A 44 0.22 -15.69 10.41
CA HIS A 44 0.45 -14.50 11.23
C HIS A 44 -0.62 -13.42 11.02
N TYR A 45 -1.40 -13.48 9.92
CA TYR A 45 -2.60 -12.66 9.76
C TYR A 45 -3.81 -13.26 10.47
N GLY A 46 -4.58 -12.41 11.13
CA GLY A 46 -5.91 -12.72 11.66
C GLY A 46 -6.99 -12.58 10.60
N ALA A 47 -6.95 -13.38 9.52
CA ALA A 47 -7.92 -13.23 8.43
C ALA A 47 -9.38 -13.34 8.91
N SER A 48 -9.68 -14.18 9.91
CA SER A 48 -11.01 -14.30 10.51
C SER A 48 -11.51 -13.02 11.21
N THR A 49 -10.62 -12.16 11.68
CA THR A 49 -10.93 -10.92 12.40
C THR A 49 -10.68 -9.67 11.55
N ALA A 50 -10.05 -9.82 10.39
CA ALA A 50 -9.68 -8.71 9.52
C ALA A 50 -10.90 -7.86 9.13
N VAL A 51 -10.68 -6.55 9.11
CA VAL A 51 -11.66 -5.52 8.72
C VAL A 51 -11.23 -4.76 7.46
N ILE A 52 -9.96 -4.91 7.06
CA ILE A 52 -9.38 -4.33 5.85
C ILE A 52 -8.83 -5.44 4.94
N LEU A 53 -9.07 -5.32 3.63
CA LEU A 53 -8.45 -6.14 2.59
C LEU A 53 -7.40 -5.31 1.83
N ALA A 54 -6.13 -5.73 1.83
CA ALA A 54 -5.12 -5.18 0.92
C ALA A 54 -5.15 -5.93 -0.41
N LEU A 55 -5.61 -5.27 -1.47
CA LEU A 55 -5.74 -5.88 -2.80
C LEU A 55 -4.56 -5.47 -3.70
N SER A 56 -3.77 -6.45 -4.12
CA SER A 56 -2.67 -6.28 -5.10
C SER A 56 -3.04 -6.87 -6.47
N SER A 57 -2.16 -6.79 -7.47
CA SER A 57 -2.45 -7.29 -8.83
C SER A 57 -2.56 -8.83 -8.89
N ASN A 58 -1.42 -9.53 -8.86
CA ASN A 58 -1.30 -10.98 -8.85
C ASN A 58 -0.16 -11.40 -7.91
N PRO A 59 -0.07 -12.69 -7.54
CA PRO A 59 1.07 -13.19 -6.78
C PRO A 59 2.40 -12.84 -7.45
N GLY A 60 3.27 -12.14 -6.73
CA GLY A 60 4.65 -11.93 -7.15
C GLY A 60 5.51 -13.19 -6.96
N PRO A 61 6.74 -13.20 -7.49
CA PRO A 61 7.61 -14.38 -7.51
C PRO A 61 8.15 -14.81 -6.14
N GLN A 62 8.02 -13.98 -5.09
CA GLN A 62 8.36 -14.36 -3.72
C GLN A 62 7.17 -14.92 -2.93
N ALA A 63 5.94 -14.71 -3.42
CA ALA A 63 4.73 -15.27 -2.85
C ALA A 63 4.32 -16.55 -3.57
N GLY A 64 4.30 -16.53 -4.90
CA GLY A 64 4.09 -17.68 -5.77
C GLY A 64 5.36 -18.11 -6.52
N GLY A 65 5.24 -19.13 -7.37
CA GLY A 65 6.36 -19.67 -8.15
C GLY A 65 7.22 -20.68 -7.38
N ALA A 66 8.11 -21.39 -8.10
CA ALA A 66 8.85 -22.53 -7.56
C ALA A 66 9.78 -22.20 -6.38
N LYS A 67 10.20 -20.93 -6.24
CA LYS A 67 11.06 -20.45 -5.16
C LYS A 67 10.34 -19.51 -4.18
N GLY A 68 9.06 -19.26 -4.39
CA GLY A 68 8.25 -18.44 -3.49
C GLY A 68 7.97 -19.14 -2.17
N SER A 69 7.46 -18.40 -1.19
CA SER A 69 7.03 -18.98 0.09
C SER A 69 5.79 -19.87 -0.02
N GLY A 70 5.04 -19.75 -1.12
CA GLY A 70 3.69 -20.31 -1.24
C GLY A 70 2.64 -19.54 -0.44
N MET A 71 2.98 -18.34 0.07
CA MET A 71 2.13 -17.54 0.92
C MET A 71 2.12 -16.04 0.55
N LEU A 72 0.97 -15.39 0.70
CA LEU A 72 0.84 -13.93 0.75
C LEU A 72 1.24 -13.47 2.16
N SER A 73 2.32 -12.69 2.25
CA SER A 73 2.85 -12.19 3.53
C SER A 73 3.71 -10.94 3.36
N ARG A 74 3.61 -10.01 4.31
CA ARG A 74 4.55 -8.89 4.48
C ARG A 74 5.95 -9.33 4.94
N GLU A 75 6.08 -10.57 5.41
CA GLU A 75 7.36 -11.20 5.79
C GLU A 75 8.05 -11.88 4.60
N ASN A 76 7.47 -11.82 3.39
CA ASN A 76 8.14 -12.28 2.18
C ASN A 76 9.43 -11.49 1.91
N ASN A 77 10.44 -12.17 1.34
CA ASN A 77 11.77 -11.59 1.15
C ASN A 77 11.82 -10.77 -0.13
N ASP A 78 11.02 -9.71 -0.19
CA ASP A 78 11.03 -8.72 -1.26
C ASP A 78 10.71 -7.32 -0.75
N GLY A 79 11.13 -6.32 -1.52
CA GLY A 79 10.93 -4.92 -1.15
C GLY A 79 9.47 -4.47 -1.18
N SER A 80 8.53 -5.25 -1.75
CA SER A 80 7.10 -4.96 -1.68
C SER A 80 6.53 -5.35 -0.33
N ALA A 81 6.81 -6.56 0.10
CA ALA A 81 6.44 -7.08 1.41
C ALA A 81 7.01 -6.22 2.55
N ALA A 82 8.31 -5.88 2.48
CA ALA A 82 8.95 -4.99 3.45
C ALA A 82 8.25 -3.63 3.57
N ARG A 83 7.95 -2.97 2.43
CA ARG A 83 7.24 -1.68 2.44
C ARG A 83 5.81 -1.79 2.97
N MET A 84 5.12 -2.90 2.75
CA MET A 84 3.81 -3.12 3.36
C MET A 84 3.93 -3.18 4.89
N GLY A 85 4.97 -3.84 5.41
CA GLY A 85 5.32 -3.83 6.83
C GLY A 85 5.54 -2.41 7.37
N ASP A 86 6.41 -1.63 6.71
CA ASP A 86 6.68 -0.24 7.11
C ASP A 86 5.40 0.62 7.13
N ILE A 87 4.52 0.45 6.14
CA ILE A 87 3.23 1.17 6.07
C ILE A 87 2.34 0.78 7.25
N TYR A 88 2.21 -0.53 7.53
CA TYR A 88 1.35 -1.02 8.62
C TYR A 88 1.83 -0.51 9.97
N GLU A 89 3.14 -0.57 10.23
CA GLU A 89 3.74 -0.02 11.44
C GLU A 89 3.50 1.49 11.56
N SER A 90 3.70 2.24 10.46
CA SER A 90 3.54 3.70 10.42
C SER A 90 2.12 4.20 10.73
N VAL A 91 1.10 3.37 10.50
CA VAL A 91 -0.31 3.72 10.75
C VAL A 91 -0.90 2.98 11.95
N GLY A 92 -0.12 2.11 12.60
CA GLY A 92 -0.54 1.28 13.74
C GLY A 92 -1.54 0.19 13.36
N LEU A 93 -1.45 -0.33 12.14
CA LEU A 93 -2.29 -1.43 11.68
C LEU A 93 -1.64 -2.78 12.04
N THR A 94 -2.39 -3.63 12.71
CA THR A 94 -1.92 -4.96 13.14
C THR A 94 -2.32 -6.04 12.15
N ASP A 95 -1.60 -7.17 12.17
CA ASP A 95 -1.88 -8.32 11.30
C ASP A 95 -3.27 -8.96 11.56
N ASP A 96 -3.90 -8.71 12.72
CA ASP A 96 -5.27 -9.17 13.03
C ASP A 96 -6.38 -8.35 12.35
N GLN A 97 -6.03 -7.16 11.86
CA GLN A 97 -6.97 -6.19 11.30
C GLN A 97 -6.98 -6.19 9.77
N ILE A 98 -6.02 -6.87 9.14
CA ILE A 98 -5.81 -6.85 7.69
C ILE A 98 -5.56 -8.24 7.12
N VAL A 99 -6.01 -8.44 5.88
CA VAL A 99 -5.65 -9.62 5.09
C VAL A 99 -5.22 -9.21 3.68
N PRO A 100 -4.08 -9.73 3.17
CA PRO A 100 -3.68 -9.50 1.78
C PRO A 100 -4.45 -10.41 0.82
N TRP A 101 -4.75 -9.90 -0.38
CA TRP A 101 -5.31 -10.67 -1.48
C TRP A 101 -4.84 -10.11 -2.83
N ASN A 102 -5.06 -10.86 -3.90
CA ASN A 102 -4.74 -10.46 -5.26
C ASN A 102 -5.99 -10.40 -6.14
N ALA A 103 -6.08 -9.37 -6.97
CA ALA A 103 -7.15 -9.18 -7.94
C ALA A 103 -7.29 -10.39 -8.88
N TYR A 104 -6.18 -11.05 -9.20
CA TYR A 104 -6.16 -12.39 -9.79
C TYR A 104 -5.31 -13.30 -8.89
N PRO A 105 -5.92 -14.28 -8.19
CA PRO A 105 -5.25 -15.03 -7.14
C PRO A 105 -4.27 -16.12 -7.64
N TRP A 106 -4.37 -16.52 -8.90
CA TRP A 106 -3.49 -17.52 -9.50
C TRP A 106 -2.16 -16.91 -9.93
N HIS A 107 -1.05 -17.60 -9.65
CA HIS A 107 0.29 -17.15 -10.03
C HIS A 107 0.49 -17.23 -11.55
N VAL A 108 0.57 -16.05 -12.19
CA VAL A 108 0.82 -15.86 -13.63
C VAL A 108 1.98 -14.91 -13.90
N HIS A 109 2.83 -14.66 -12.91
CA HIS A 109 3.85 -13.61 -12.99
C HIS A 109 4.84 -13.83 -14.16
N GLU A 110 5.19 -15.09 -14.44
CA GLU A 110 6.12 -15.45 -15.52
C GLU A 110 5.59 -15.08 -16.90
N THR A 111 4.26 -15.19 -17.10
CA THR A 111 3.61 -14.85 -18.38
C THR A 111 3.11 -13.41 -18.42
N HIS A 112 2.88 -12.79 -17.26
CA HIS A 112 2.31 -11.45 -17.11
C HIS A 112 3.05 -10.58 -16.09
N PRO A 113 4.37 -10.32 -16.26
CA PRO A 113 5.18 -9.61 -15.26
C PRO A 113 4.84 -8.11 -15.15
N ASN A 114 4.22 -7.54 -16.19
CA ASN A 114 4.01 -6.09 -16.32
C ASN A 114 2.55 -5.64 -16.21
N GLY A 115 1.64 -6.56 -15.91
CA GLY A 115 0.23 -6.27 -15.71
C GLY A 115 -0.67 -7.27 -16.42
N MET A 116 -1.93 -7.31 -15.99
CA MET A 116 -2.88 -8.31 -16.44
C MET A 116 -3.88 -7.79 -17.48
N PRO A 117 -4.20 -8.58 -18.52
CA PRO A 117 -5.26 -8.25 -19.45
C PRO A 117 -6.63 -8.26 -18.77
N ASN A 118 -7.61 -7.62 -19.41
CA ASN A 118 -8.94 -7.42 -18.81
C ASN A 118 -9.71 -8.71 -18.53
N ASN A 119 -9.44 -9.80 -19.26
CA ASN A 119 -10.06 -11.11 -19.01
C ASN A 119 -9.61 -11.66 -17.64
N LEU A 120 -8.31 -11.69 -17.34
CA LEU A 120 -7.83 -12.16 -16.04
C LEU A 120 -8.36 -11.31 -14.88
N ILE A 121 -8.44 -9.99 -15.07
CA ILE A 121 -9.07 -9.10 -14.07
C ILE A 121 -10.54 -9.48 -13.85
N ASN A 122 -11.28 -9.86 -14.89
CA ASN A 122 -12.67 -10.28 -14.76
C ASN A 122 -12.79 -11.64 -14.08
N ASP A 123 -11.92 -12.59 -14.44
CA ASP A 123 -11.92 -13.96 -13.90
C ASP A 123 -11.65 -13.95 -12.39
N GLY A 124 -10.84 -13.00 -11.91
CA GLY A 124 -10.58 -12.83 -10.48
C GLY A 124 -11.69 -12.18 -9.66
N LEU A 125 -12.72 -11.57 -10.27
CA LEU A 125 -13.79 -10.89 -9.52
C LEU A 125 -14.64 -11.86 -8.70
N ASP A 126 -14.91 -13.06 -9.22
CA ASP A 126 -15.67 -14.09 -8.50
C ASP A 126 -14.87 -14.61 -7.30
N ALA A 127 -13.55 -14.77 -7.43
CA ALA A 127 -12.69 -15.12 -6.31
C ALA A 127 -12.66 -14.02 -5.24
N LEU A 128 -12.55 -12.74 -5.64
CA LEU A 128 -12.64 -11.61 -4.72
C LEU A 128 -13.98 -11.58 -3.96
N LYS A 129 -15.10 -11.82 -4.66
CA LYS A 129 -16.40 -11.91 -4.00
C LYS A 129 -16.43 -13.04 -2.95
N ARG A 130 -15.92 -14.23 -3.29
CA ARG A 130 -15.86 -15.38 -2.36
C ARG A 130 -15.03 -15.08 -1.12
N VAL A 131 -13.92 -14.35 -1.25
CA VAL A 131 -13.15 -13.85 -0.09
C VAL A 131 -14.02 -12.93 0.77
N LEU A 132 -14.69 -11.95 0.17
CA LEU A 132 -15.54 -11.01 0.91
C LEU A 132 -16.77 -11.69 1.55
N ASP A 133 -17.28 -12.78 0.96
CA ASP A 133 -18.35 -13.60 1.53
C ASP A 133 -17.86 -14.35 2.79
N LEU A 134 -16.62 -14.87 2.79
CA LEU A 134 -16.01 -15.54 3.95
C LEU A 134 -15.67 -14.58 5.09
N HIS A 135 -15.45 -13.30 4.76
CA HIS A 135 -15.00 -12.28 5.70
C HIS A 135 -16.02 -11.14 5.79
N PRO A 136 -17.15 -11.33 6.50
CA PRO A 136 -18.22 -10.34 6.63
C PRO A 136 -17.77 -9.03 7.30
N ASN A 137 -16.71 -9.09 8.12
CA ASN A 137 -16.16 -7.94 8.84
C ASN A 137 -15.38 -6.98 7.95
N ILE A 138 -14.99 -7.41 6.74
CA ILE A 138 -14.27 -6.56 5.80
C ILE A 138 -15.25 -5.60 5.13
N HIS A 139 -15.04 -4.32 5.38
CA HIS A 139 -15.78 -3.20 4.76
C HIS A 139 -14.85 -2.25 3.99
N SER A 140 -13.54 -2.34 4.23
CA SER A 140 -12.55 -1.47 3.62
C SER A 140 -11.60 -2.25 2.71
N VAL A 141 -11.44 -1.82 1.45
CA VAL A 141 -10.53 -2.41 0.47
C VAL A 141 -9.49 -1.40 0.02
N VAL A 142 -8.21 -1.67 0.23
CA VAL A 142 -7.11 -0.81 -0.25
C VAL A 142 -6.46 -1.45 -1.46
N ALA A 143 -6.68 -0.85 -2.64
CA ALA A 143 -6.23 -1.37 -3.94
C ALA A 143 -4.89 -0.75 -4.36
N HIS A 144 -3.87 -1.59 -4.49
CA HIS A 144 -2.51 -1.21 -4.85
C HIS A 144 -2.26 -1.33 -6.36
N GLY A 145 -2.03 -0.18 -7.02
CA GLY A 145 -1.64 -0.13 -8.43
C GLY A 145 -2.77 -0.37 -9.44
N GLY A 146 -2.46 -0.08 -10.71
CA GLY A 146 -3.47 0.03 -11.77
C GLY A 146 -4.32 -1.21 -12.03
N ASP A 147 -3.78 -2.42 -11.84
CA ASP A 147 -4.55 -3.66 -12.00
C ASP A 147 -5.57 -3.84 -10.86
N ALA A 148 -5.16 -3.61 -9.62
CA ALA A 148 -6.07 -3.64 -8.48
C ALA A 148 -7.12 -2.53 -8.59
N HIS A 149 -6.74 -1.33 -9.05
CA HIS A 149 -7.67 -0.22 -9.32
C HIS A 149 -8.72 -0.62 -10.37
N ARG A 150 -8.30 -1.28 -11.45
CA ARG A 150 -9.22 -1.79 -12.48
C ARG A 150 -10.14 -2.87 -11.92
N SER A 151 -9.63 -3.74 -11.05
CA SER A 151 -10.41 -4.78 -10.36
C SER A 151 -11.51 -4.16 -9.50
N VAL A 152 -11.16 -3.28 -8.54
CA VAL A 152 -12.15 -2.66 -7.66
C VAL A 152 -13.14 -1.81 -8.44
N ARG A 153 -12.70 -1.06 -9.46
CA ARG A 153 -13.62 -0.30 -10.32
C ARG A 153 -14.66 -1.20 -10.98
N ARG A 154 -14.25 -2.36 -11.52
CA ARG A 154 -15.16 -3.33 -12.15
C ARG A 154 -16.04 -4.03 -11.13
N PHE A 155 -15.51 -4.33 -9.94
CA PHE A 155 -16.27 -4.91 -8.85
C PHE A 155 -17.37 -3.96 -8.38
N MET A 156 -17.06 -2.67 -8.19
CA MET A 156 -18.04 -1.69 -7.74
C MET A 156 -19.05 -1.29 -8.83
N SER A 157 -18.67 -1.27 -10.12
CA SER A 157 -19.54 -0.76 -11.19
C SER A 157 -20.44 -1.78 -11.88
N ARG A 158 -20.10 -3.07 -11.81
CA ARG A 158 -20.90 -4.13 -12.45
C ARG A 158 -22.02 -4.54 -11.53
N ARG A 159 -23.28 -4.36 -11.96
CA ARG A 159 -24.50 -4.65 -11.18
C ARG A 159 -24.40 -5.86 -10.24
N ARG A 160 -24.00 -7.04 -10.73
CA ARG A 160 -23.86 -8.27 -9.90
C ARG A 160 -22.97 -8.10 -8.67
N PHE A 161 -21.88 -7.34 -8.78
CA PHE A 161 -20.91 -7.11 -7.72
C PHE A 161 -21.12 -5.76 -7.01
N GLY A 162 -21.61 -4.75 -7.74
CA GLY A 162 -21.97 -3.43 -7.21
C GLY A 162 -23.12 -3.51 -6.22
N ASP A 163 -24.21 -4.19 -6.58
CA ASP A 163 -25.36 -4.40 -5.67
C ASP A 163 -24.91 -5.13 -4.37
N TYR A 164 -23.96 -6.08 -4.50
CA TYR A 164 -23.35 -6.77 -3.37
C TYR A 164 -22.48 -5.83 -2.52
N ALA A 165 -21.64 -5.01 -3.15
CA ALA A 165 -20.77 -4.07 -2.48
C ALA A 165 -21.56 -2.99 -1.72
N ASP A 166 -22.60 -2.44 -2.35
CA ASP A 166 -23.49 -1.44 -1.77
C ASP A 166 -24.24 -2.02 -0.57
N ALA A 167 -24.82 -3.22 -0.71
CA ALA A 167 -25.52 -3.90 0.39
C ALA A 167 -24.61 -4.20 1.59
N ARG A 168 -23.32 -4.42 1.33
CA ARG A 168 -22.28 -4.64 2.34
C ARG A 168 -21.64 -3.35 2.85
N GLY A 169 -21.95 -2.17 2.29
CA GLY A 169 -21.27 -0.92 2.63
C GLY A 169 -19.77 -0.95 2.35
N LEU A 170 -19.34 -1.66 1.30
CA LEU A 170 -17.92 -1.75 0.96
C LEU A 170 -17.42 -0.43 0.38
N LYS A 171 -16.25 0.01 0.85
CA LYS A 171 -15.53 1.13 0.26
C LYS A 171 -14.15 0.70 -0.20
N ALA A 172 -13.74 1.20 -1.37
CA ALA A 172 -12.42 0.95 -1.93
C ALA A 172 -11.62 2.23 -2.10
N TRP A 173 -10.34 2.19 -1.76
CA TRP A 173 -9.38 3.26 -1.98
C TRP A 173 -8.30 2.81 -2.94
N ASN A 174 -7.89 3.69 -3.84
CA ASN A 174 -6.80 3.44 -4.77
C ASN A 174 -5.51 4.04 -4.21
N THR A 175 -4.45 3.26 -4.19
CA THR A 175 -3.13 3.72 -3.74
C THR A 175 -2.00 3.24 -4.66
N ARG A 176 -0.80 3.81 -4.47
CA ARG A 176 0.41 3.45 -5.21
C ARG A 176 0.76 1.97 -4.96
N HIS A 177 1.25 1.30 -5.99
CA HIS A 177 1.74 -0.07 -5.86
C HIS A 177 3.01 -0.12 -5.00
N THR A 178 3.16 -1.14 -4.17
CA THR A 178 4.33 -1.33 -3.31
C THR A 178 5.45 -2.13 -3.98
N SER A 179 5.46 -2.36 -5.29
CA SER A 179 6.64 -2.98 -5.95
C SER A 179 7.87 -2.06 -5.96
N ASN A 180 9.07 -2.63 -6.10
CA ASN A 180 10.31 -1.86 -6.26
C ASN A 180 10.21 -0.89 -7.44
N ARG A 181 9.69 -1.34 -8.59
CA ARG A 181 9.47 -0.51 -9.78
C ARG A 181 8.67 0.77 -9.50
N ALA A 182 7.67 0.68 -8.64
CA ALA A 182 6.80 1.82 -8.30
C ALA A 182 7.43 2.81 -7.31
N PHE A 183 8.56 2.43 -6.69
CA PHE A 183 9.31 3.24 -5.73
C PHE A 183 10.77 3.43 -6.15
N ILE A 184 11.06 3.35 -7.46
CA ILE A 184 12.28 3.91 -8.04
C ILE A 184 12.13 5.45 -8.07
N LEU A 185 12.13 6.04 -6.88
CA LEU A 185 11.98 7.47 -6.62
C LEU A 185 13.16 7.94 -5.78
N ARG A 186 13.52 9.22 -5.91
CA ARG A 186 14.53 9.85 -5.06
C ARG A 186 13.85 10.51 -3.86
N GLU A 187 14.61 10.80 -2.82
CA GLU A 187 14.11 11.71 -1.79
C GLU A 187 13.97 13.13 -2.38
N PRO A 188 12.93 13.90 -2.01
CA PRO A 188 11.87 13.60 -1.03
C PRO A 188 10.63 12.88 -1.61
N GLU A 189 10.59 12.64 -2.92
CA GLU A 189 9.42 12.08 -3.63
C GLU A 189 9.04 10.70 -3.11
N LYS A 190 10.04 9.87 -2.75
CA LYS A 190 9.84 8.55 -2.17
C LYS A 190 9.11 8.64 -0.82
N SER A 191 9.53 9.52 0.08
CA SER A 191 8.87 9.76 1.37
C SER A 191 7.44 10.31 1.21
N ILE A 192 7.23 11.24 0.27
CA ILE A 192 5.89 11.76 -0.04
C ILE A 192 4.98 10.63 -0.56
N ALA A 193 5.49 9.82 -1.49
CA ALA A 193 4.74 8.70 -2.04
C ALA A 193 4.37 7.67 -0.96
N LEU A 194 5.27 7.40 0.00
CA LEU A 194 4.98 6.51 1.13
C LEU A 194 3.89 7.08 2.04
N GLU A 195 3.99 8.36 2.41
CA GLU A 195 3.00 9.02 3.26
C GLU A 195 1.61 9.07 2.60
N CYS A 196 1.54 9.30 1.29
CA CYS A 196 0.27 9.20 0.56
C CYS A 196 -0.35 7.79 0.65
N VAL A 197 0.46 6.73 0.68
CA VAL A 197 -0.04 5.37 0.91
C VAL A 197 -0.53 5.22 2.35
N CYS A 198 0.23 5.72 3.33
CA CYS A 198 -0.16 5.72 4.74
C CYS A 198 -1.49 6.43 4.97
N GLU A 199 -1.72 7.62 4.39
CA GLU A 199 -2.98 8.33 4.60
C GLU A 199 -4.18 7.58 4.01
N VAL A 200 -4.01 6.90 2.87
CA VAL A 200 -5.06 6.01 2.34
C VAL A 200 -5.39 4.89 3.34
N TYR A 201 -4.37 4.31 3.99
CA TYR A 201 -4.61 3.34 5.06
C TYR A 201 -5.29 3.96 6.27
N ARG A 202 -4.92 5.18 6.69
CA ARG A 202 -5.61 5.87 7.80
C ARG A 202 -7.09 6.10 7.49
N GLU A 203 -7.43 6.52 6.27
CA GLU A 203 -8.82 6.66 5.86
C GLU A 203 -9.57 5.32 5.85
N ALA A 204 -8.95 4.26 5.31
CA ALA A 204 -9.52 2.92 5.30
C ALA A 204 -9.73 2.35 6.71
N MET A 205 -8.80 2.64 7.63
CA MET A 205 -8.88 2.31 9.06
C MET A 205 -10.03 3.04 9.74
N ARG A 206 -10.16 4.36 9.55
CA ARG A 206 -11.28 5.14 10.12
C ARG A 206 -12.63 4.60 9.63
N HIS A 207 -12.75 4.27 8.34
CA HIS A 207 -13.95 3.64 7.80
C HIS A 207 -14.23 2.26 8.40
N ALA A 208 -13.19 1.49 8.70
CA ALA A 208 -13.29 0.20 9.36
C ALA A 208 -13.50 0.29 10.89
N GLY A 209 -13.67 1.49 11.45
CA GLY A 209 -13.86 1.71 12.89
C GLY A 209 -12.58 1.61 13.72
N LEU A 210 -11.41 1.63 13.09
CA LEU A 210 -10.11 1.62 13.74
C LEU A 210 -9.59 3.05 13.98
N THR A 211 -8.74 3.21 15.00
CA THR A 211 -8.05 4.48 15.27
C THR A 211 -6.61 4.38 14.76
N PRO A 212 -6.28 4.99 13.61
CA PRO A 212 -4.91 4.98 13.10
C PRO A 212 -4.00 5.84 13.96
N LEU A 213 -2.71 5.49 14.01
CA LEU A 213 -1.69 6.42 14.47
C LEU A 213 -1.72 7.67 13.59
N ALA A 214 -1.67 8.83 14.23
CA ALA A 214 -1.58 10.10 13.52
C ALA A 214 -0.35 10.08 12.61
N ALA A 215 -0.42 10.82 11.49
CA ALA A 215 0.80 11.21 10.82
C ALA A 215 1.73 11.81 11.87
N LEU A 216 2.98 11.35 11.92
CA LEU A 216 4.01 12.02 12.71
C LEU A 216 3.91 13.50 12.35
N ASN A 217 3.54 14.35 13.32
CA ASN A 217 3.14 15.74 13.13
C ASN A 217 4.00 16.42 12.04
N ALA A 218 3.49 16.37 10.81
CA ALA A 218 3.81 17.33 9.79
C ALA A 218 2.69 18.32 9.97
N ASP A 219 2.97 19.41 10.69
CA ASP A 219 2.07 20.56 10.74
C ASP A 219 1.52 20.78 9.33
N THR A 220 0.20 20.82 9.26
CA THR A 220 -0.66 20.92 8.07
C THR A 220 0.00 21.77 6.97
N LEU A 221 0.71 21.10 6.06
CA LEU A 221 1.10 21.68 4.79
C LEU A 221 0.14 21.12 3.76
N VAL A 222 -0.77 21.99 3.31
CA VAL A 222 -1.53 21.76 2.08
C VAL A 222 -0.53 21.28 1.02
N PRO A 223 -0.78 20.15 0.34
CA PRO A 223 0.18 19.62 -0.62
C PRO A 223 0.28 20.61 -1.79
N LEU A 224 1.35 21.40 -1.79
CA LEU A 224 1.70 22.25 -2.92
C LEU A 224 2.24 21.35 -4.04
N THR A 225 1.71 21.52 -5.24
CA THR A 225 2.28 20.96 -6.45
C THR A 225 3.70 21.52 -6.66
N GLY A 226 4.56 20.79 -7.37
CA GLY A 226 5.93 21.25 -7.65
C GLY A 226 6.05 22.70 -8.18
N PRO A 227 5.13 23.18 -9.05
CA PRO A 227 5.06 24.57 -9.45
C PRO A 227 4.66 25.55 -8.33
N GLU A 228 3.72 25.19 -7.47
CA GLU A 228 3.27 26.03 -6.36
C GLU A 228 4.35 26.18 -5.29
N LEU A 229 5.11 25.11 -5.02
CA LEU A 229 6.28 25.13 -4.13
C LEU A 229 7.37 26.09 -4.63
N ARG A 230 7.62 26.10 -5.94
CA ARG A 230 8.56 27.04 -6.58
C ARG A 230 8.06 28.48 -6.56
N ALA A 231 6.76 28.69 -6.75
CA ALA A 231 6.16 30.03 -6.74
C ALA A 231 6.16 30.63 -5.33
N ALA A 232 5.82 29.84 -4.30
CA ALA A 232 5.86 30.27 -2.90
C ALA A 232 7.29 30.62 -2.46
N ALA A 233 8.27 29.75 -2.74
CA ALA A 233 9.67 30.01 -2.45
C ALA A 233 10.17 31.29 -3.14
N ARG A 234 9.81 31.49 -4.42
CA ARG A 234 10.21 32.68 -5.18
C ARG A 234 9.54 33.96 -4.67
N ALA A 235 8.29 33.92 -4.24
CA ALA A 235 7.55 35.07 -3.73
C ALA A 235 8.06 35.54 -2.35
N GLU A 236 8.48 34.61 -1.49
CA GLU A 236 9.07 34.95 -0.18
C GLU A 236 10.54 35.36 -0.26
N LEU A 237 11.29 34.90 -1.28
CA LEU A 237 12.67 35.32 -1.54
C LEU A 237 12.77 36.66 -2.30
N LEU A 238 11.72 37.08 -3.01
CA LEU A 238 11.69 38.32 -3.80
C LEU A 238 11.93 39.62 -3.01
N PRO A 239 11.53 39.76 -1.72
CA PRO A 239 11.85 40.93 -0.90
C PRO A 239 13.34 41.02 -0.52
N LEU A 240 14.13 39.95 -0.72
CA LEU A 240 15.55 39.88 -0.35
C LEU A 240 16.47 40.29 -1.51
N LEU A 241 16.20 41.45 -2.12
CA LEU A 241 17.15 42.08 -3.03
C LEU A 241 18.45 42.45 -2.29
N PRO A 242 19.60 42.42 -2.99
CA PRO A 242 20.91 42.46 -2.36
C PRO A 242 21.20 43.83 -1.75
N GLY A 243 21.60 43.82 -0.48
CA GLY A 243 22.10 44.99 0.22
C GLY A 243 21.16 45.46 1.32
N THR A 244 21.11 44.72 2.43
CA THR A 244 21.30 45.21 3.81
C THR A 244 20.82 44.13 4.77
N VAL A 245 21.68 43.78 5.73
CA VAL A 245 21.55 42.71 6.73
C VAL A 245 21.96 41.33 6.22
N ASP A 246 22.89 40.73 6.98
CA ASP A 246 23.54 39.45 6.78
C ASP A 246 22.53 38.34 6.44
N SER A 247 22.46 38.02 5.14
CA SER A 247 21.54 37.06 4.56
C SER A 247 21.71 35.67 5.17
N GLU A 248 22.92 35.30 5.58
CA GLU A 248 23.19 34.00 6.21
C GLU A 248 22.55 33.90 7.59
N THR A 249 22.61 34.97 8.39
CA THR A 249 22.00 35.00 9.72
C THR A 249 20.48 34.90 9.65
N ARG A 250 19.82 35.62 8.73
CA ARG A 250 18.37 35.54 8.54
C ARG A 250 17.89 34.22 7.95
N ILE A 251 18.67 33.65 7.02
CA ILE A 251 18.40 32.31 6.47
C ILE A 251 18.48 31.27 7.60
N ASN A 252 19.51 31.33 8.45
CA ASN A 252 19.66 30.43 9.59
C ASN A 252 18.51 30.59 10.60
N GLU A 253 18.13 31.82 10.96
CA GLU A 253 16.98 32.08 11.85
C GLU A 253 15.67 31.51 11.27
N TYR A 254 15.42 31.69 9.97
CA TYR A 254 14.21 31.20 9.30
C TYR A 254 14.21 29.66 9.16
N VAL A 255 15.36 29.06 8.84
CA VAL A 255 15.55 27.60 8.85
C VAL A 255 15.26 27.07 10.25
N HIS A 256 15.87 27.63 11.29
CA HIS A 256 15.69 27.15 12.66
C HIS A 256 14.29 27.41 13.24
N ALA A 257 13.56 28.40 12.73
CA ALA A 257 12.17 28.67 13.09
C ALA A 257 11.16 27.68 12.47
N GLN A 258 11.58 26.81 11.54
CA GLN A 258 10.67 25.81 10.97
C GLN A 258 10.35 24.71 11.99
N PRO A 259 9.07 24.31 12.13
CA PRO A 259 8.61 23.44 13.21
C PRO A 259 9.04 21.98 13.07
N SER A 260 9.57 21.56 11.90
CA SER A 260 10.06 20.19 11.68
C SER A 260 11.44 20.14 11.03
N GLN A 261 12.28 19.20 11.49
CA GLN A 261 13.62 18.92 10.94
C GLN A 261 13.60 18.62 9.42
N ARG A 262 12.45 18.18 8.90
CA ARG A 262 12.17 17.94 7.47
C ARG A 262 12.05 19.24 6.67
N SER A 263 11.36 20.25 7.19
CA SER A 263 11.23 21.57 6.55
C SER A 263 12.57 22.31 6.53
N GLN A 264 13.36 22.16 7.59
CA GLN A 264 14.71 22.74 7.70
C GLN A 264 15.65 22.21 6.61
N ARG A 265 15.67 20.88 6.43
CA ARG A 265 16.56 20.22 5.46
C ARG A 265 16.17 20.51 4.01
N LEU A 266 14.88 20.58 3.71
CA LEU A 266 14.38 20.88 2.36
C LEU A 266 14.73 22.31 1.92
N LEU A 267 14.66 23.26 2.85
CA LEU A 267 14.98 24.66 2.58
C LEU A 267 16.49 24.87 2.38
N ILE A 268 17.33 24.21 3.20
CA ILE A 268 18.79 24.22 3.02
C ILE A 268 19.19 23.70 1.64
N GLU A 269 18.62 22.57 1.19
CA GLU A 269 18.97 21.99 -0.11
C GLU A 269 18.51 22.83 -1.31
N LEU A 270 17.41 23.59 -1.17
CA LEU A 270 16.92 24.52 -2.20
C LEU A 270 17.81 25.77 -2.28
N LEU A 271 18.16 26.37 -1.13
CA LEU A 271 19.00 27.56 -1.07
C LEU A 271 20.44 27.29 -1.55
N LEU A 272 21.00 26.11 -1.23
CA LEU A 272 22.34 25.71 -1.71
C LEU A 272 22.40 25.47 -3.22
N ARG A 273 21.27 25.17 -3.88
CA ARG A 273 21.22 24.97 -5.33
C ARG A 273 21.17 26.29 -6.09
N ASP A 274 20.43 27.28 -5.59
CA ASP A 274 20.32 28.60 -6.22
C ASP A 274 21.58 29.47 -6.02
N LEU A 275 22.35 29.25 -4.95
CA LEU A 275 23.66 29.90 -4.76
C LEU A 275 24.77 29.33 -5.67
N ALA A 276 24.55 28.16 -6.26
CA ALA A 276 25.49 27.48 -7.14
C ALA A 276 25.20 27.71 -8.64
N SER A 277 24.19 28.51 -8.98
CA SER A 277 23.75 28.88 -10.33
C SER A 277 23.85 30.37 -10.57
#